data_AF-A0A1R1A1X6-F1
#
_entry.id   AF-A0A1R1A1X6-F1
#
_cell.length_a   1.000
_cell.length_b   1.000
_cell.length_c   1.000
_cell.angle_alpha   90.00
_cell.angle_beta   90.00
_cell.angle_gamma   90.00
#
_symmetry.space_group_name_H-M   'P 1'
#
loop_
_entity.id
_entity.type
_entity.pdbx_description
1 polymer ?
#
loop_
_entity_poly.entity_id
_entity_poly.type
_entity_poly.pdbx_seq_one_letter_code
_entity_poly.pdbx_strand_id
1 'polypeptide(L)'
;MKLSYEVKKPSHEAIFKNMYDIENEDVSDFLIRRLDFVMQSFATRYRLTQRESEILILSVVYGFTNREISEKCVISEKTVKNHLSNLMNKIGARSMRKLFSLLLFHALSS
;
A
#
# COMPACT_ATOMS: atom_id res chain seq x y z
N MET A 1 4.15 -27.58 -15.77
CA MET A 1 4.30 -27.38 -14.32
C MET A 1 4.76 -25.93 -14.07
N LYS A 2 3.81 -25.00 -13.95
CA LYS A 2 4.09 -23.61 -13.55
C LYS A 2 3.71 -23.49 -12.08
N LEU A 3 4.71 -23.33 -11.20
CA LEU A 3 4.49 -22.98 -9.81
C LEU A 3 4.13 -21.50 -9.77
N SER A 4 2.85 -21.19 -9.93
CA SER A 4 2.27 -19.91 -9.53
C SER A 4 2.30 -19.86 -8.00
N TYR A 5 3.38 -19.33 -7.43
CA TYR A 5 3.36 -18.89 -6.04
C TYR A 5 2.34 -17.76 -5.94
N GLU A 6 1.11 -18.12 -5.60
CA GLU A 6 0.17 -17.21 -4.96
C GLU A 6 0.82 -16.80 -3.64
N VAL A 7 1.54 -15.68 -3.66
CA VAL A 7 1.64 -14.88 -2.45
C VAL A 7 0.19 -14.49 -2.15
N LYS A 8 -0.45 -15.22 -1.22
CA LYS A 8 -1.71 -14.82 -0.62
C LYS A 8 -1.46 -13.45 0.00
N LYS A 9 -1.66 -12.39 -0.79
CA LYS A 9 -1.88 -11.05 -0.28
C LYS A 9 -3.03 -11.22 0.69
N PRO A 10 -2.87 -10.89 1.98
CA PRO A 10 -4.04 -10.76 2.83
C PRO A 10 -4.97 -9.81 2.07
N SER A 11 -6.21 -10.22 1.81
CA SER A 11 -7.20 -9.25 1.37
C SER A 11 -7.25 -8.15 2.41
N HIS A 12 -7.60 -6.92 2.02
CA HIS A 12 -7.82 -5.83 2.99
C HIS A 12 -8.72 -6.31 4.15
N GLU A 13 -9.68 -7.20 3.85
CA GLU A 13 -10.53 -7.90 4.82
C GLU A 13 -9.77 -8.65 5.93
N ALA A 14 -8.75 -9.43 5.59
CA ALA A 14 -7.95 -10.15 6.58
C ALA A 14 -7.12 -9.20 7.48
N ILE A 15 -6.84 -7.98 7.03
CA ILE A 15 -6.16 -6.96 7.84
C ILE A 15 -7.14 -6.34 8.83
N PHE A 16 -8.31 -5.90 8.34
CA PHE A 16 -9.28 -5.20 9.19
C PHE A 16 -9.81 -6.10 10.32
N LYS A 17 -10.07 -7.37 10.01
CA LYS A 17 -10.48 -8.36 11.01
C LYS A 17 -9.41 -8.62 12.09
N ASN A 18 -8.12 -8.66 11.73
CA ASN A 18 -7.04 -9.01 12.67
C ASN A 18 -6.35 -7.81 13.36
N MET A 19 -6.31 -6.64 12.74
CA MET A 19 -5.55 -5.48 13.26
C MET A 19 -6.40 -4.55 14.14
N TYR A 20 -7.73 -4.59 14.00
CA TYR A 20 -8.64 -3.66 14.67
C TYR A 20 -9.74 -4.34 15.49
N ASP A 21 -9.75 -5.68 15.61
CA ASP A 21 -10.79 -6.45 16.32
C ASP A 21 -12.22 -6.04 15.89
N ILE A 22 -12.40 -5.79 14.59
CA ILE A 22 -13.70 -5.36 14.04
C ILE A 22 -14.54 -6.62 13.78
N GLU A 23 -15.39 -6.98 14.74
CA GLU A 23 -16.34 -8.10 14.61
C GLU A 23 -17.50 -7.79 13.66
N ASN A 24 -17.75 -6.52 13.36
CA ASN A 24 -18.83 -6.10 12.48
C ASN A 24 -18.40 -6.14 11.00
N GLU A 25 -18.92 -7.12 10.25
CA GLU A 25 -18.57 -7.34 8.85
C GLU A 25 -18.91 -6.15 7.94
N ASP A 26 -20.02 -5.46 8.20
CA ASP A 26 -20.44 -4.29 7.40
C ASP A 26 -19.47 -3.11 7.58
N VAL A 27 -19.01 -2.88 8.82
CA VAL A 27 -17.99 -1.85 9.11
C VAL A 27 -16.67 -2.21 8.44
N SER A 28 -16.26 -3.48 8.48
CA SER A 28 -15.05 -3.95 7.81
C SER A 28 -15.13 -3.73 6.29
N ASP A 29 -16.22 -4.13 5.63
CA ASP A 29 -16.40 -3.93 4.19
C ASP A 29 -16.38 -2.44 3.81
N PHE A 30 -17.05 -1.61 4.61
CA PHE A 30 -17.02 -0.15 4.42
C PHE A 30 -15.60 0.41 4.48
N LEU A 31 -14.82 0.05 5.49
CA LEU A 31 -13.45 0.55 5.66
C LEU A 31 -12.50 0.06 4.56
N ILE A 32 -12.67 -1.19 4.10
CA ILE A 32 -11.91 -1.75 2.98
C ILE A 32 -12.16 -0.95 1.71
N ARG A 33 -13.44 -0.76 1.35
CA ARG A 33 -13.82 -0.01 0.15
C ARG A 33 -13.33 1.44 0.23
N ARG A 34 -13.42 2.05 1.41
CA ARG A 34 -12.91 3.40 1.62
C ARG A 34 -11.40 3.46 1.45
N LEU A 35 -10.65 2.53 2.03
CA LEU A 35 -9.20 2.46 1.89
C LEU A 35 -8.80 2.24 0.42
N ASP A 36 -9.46 1.31 -0.27
CA ASP A 36 -9.23 1.05 -1.69
C ASP A 36 -9.43 2.31 -2.55
N PHE A 37 -10.53 3.04 -2.32
CA PHE A 37 -10.80 4.29 -3.02
C PHE A 37 -9.73 5.36 -2.74
N VAL A 38 -9.33 5.54 -1.49
CA VAL A 38 -8.28 6.51 -1.09
C VAL A 38 -6.96 6.17 -1.78
N MET A 39 -6.56 4.89 -1.78
CA MET A 39 -5.31 4.45 -2.38
C MET A 39 -5.33 4.58 -3.92
N GLN A 40 -6.44 4.22 -4.58
CA GLN A 40 -6.57 4.34 -6.03
C GLN A 40 -6.59 5.80 -6.51
N SER A 41 -7.33 6.67 -5.81
CA SER A 41 -7.40 8.09 -6.14
C SER A 41 -6.04 8.79 -5.90
N PHE A 42 -5.32 8.43 -4.84
CA PHE A 42 -3.98 8.93 -4.58
C PHE A 42 -2.98 8.47 -5.64
N ALA A 43 -2.98 7.18 -6.00
CA ALA A 43 -2.13 6.64 -7.05
C ALA A 43 -2.39 7.31 -8.41
N THR A 44 -3.66 7.53 -8.75
CA THR A 44 -4.08 8.22 -9.98
C THR A 44 -3.58 9.66 -9.99
N ARG A 45 -3.76 10.40 -8.88
CA ARG A 45 -3.33 11.80 -8.74
C ARG A 45 -1.85 11.99 -9.06
N TYR A 46 -1.01 11.06 -8.60
CA TYR A 46 0.45 11.12 -8.77
C TYR A 46 0.98 10.23 -9.92
N ARG A 47 0.10 9.64 -10.73
CA ARG A 47 0.45 8.79 -11.87
C ARG A 47 1.44 7.67 -11.48
N LEU A 48 1.16 7.03 -10.36
CA LEU A 48 1.92 5.87 -9.90
C LEU A 48 1.68 4.69 -10.84
N THR A 49 2.75 3.98 -11.16
CA THR A 49 2.66 2.69 -11.84
C THR A 49 2.02 1.66 -10.91
N GLN A 50 1.49 0.57 -11.48
CA GLN A 50 0.95 -0.54 -10.69
C GLN A 50 1.94 -1.02 -9.60
N ARG A 51 3.23 -1.07 -9.95
CA ARG A 51 4.28 -1.54 -9.04
C ARG A 51 4.59 -0.55 -7.92
N GLU A 52 4.60 0.74 -8.22
CA GLU A 52 4.77 1.79 -7.21
C GLU A 52 3.56 1.85 -6.27
N SER A 53 2.34 1.70 -6.80
CA SER A 53 1.11 1.63 -5.99
C SER A 53 1.12 0.43 -5.05
N GLU A 54 1.54 -0.74 -5.54
CA GLU A 54 1.68 -1.93 -4.71
C GLU A 54 2.70 -1.73 -3.57
N ILE A 55 3.86 -1.15 -3.88
CA ILE A 55 4.89 -0.85 -2.87
C ILE A 55 4.41 0.22 -1.86
N LEU A 56 3.66 1.22 -2.33
CA LEU A 56 3.04 2.22 -1.45
C LEU A 56 2.08 1.55 -0.45
N ILE A 57 1.21 0.66 -0.91
CA ILE A 57 0.27 -0.06 -0.02
C ILE A 57 1.06 -0.94 0.96
N LEU A 58 1.99 -1.77 0.48
CA LEU A 58 2.79 -2.65 1.34
C LEU A 58 3.59 -1.89 2.40
N SER A 59 4.06 -0.68 2.11
CA SER A 59 4.80 0.13 3.07
C SER A 59 3.91 0.94 4.01
N VAL A 60 2.83 1.56 3.51
CA VAL A 60 2.02 2.51 4.29
C VAL A 60 0.86 1.84 5.00
N VAL A 61 0.17 0.92 4.34
CA VAL A 61 -0.98 0.20 4.91
C VAL A 61 -0.52 -0.97 5.76
N TYR A 62 0.39 -1.78 5.23
CA TYR A 62 0.87 -2.98 5.93
C TYR A 62 2.10 -2.75 6.80
N GLY A 63 2.76 -1.59 6.70
CA GLY A 63 3.93 -1.29 7.51
C GLY A 63 5.16 -2.15 7.24
N PHE A 64 5.21 -2.87 6.10
CA PHE A 64 6.32 -3.78 5.80
C PHE A 64 7.62 -3.03 5.55
N THR A 65 8.71 -3.61 6.06
CA THR A 65 10.08 -3.19 5.81
C THR A 65 10.49 -3.46 4.36
N ASN A 66 11.54 -2.80 3.88
CA ASN A 66 12.07 -3.04 2.53
C ASN A 66 12.39 -4.51 2.27
N ARG A 67 12.87 -5.23 3.30
CA ARG A 67 13.16 -6.66 3.24
C ARG A 67 11.88 -7.48 3.05
N GLU A 68 10.86 -7.28 3.87
CA GLU A 68 9.59 -8.00 3.75
C GLU A 68 8.88 -7.70 2.42
N ILE A 69 8.94 -6.46 1.93
CA ILE A 69 8.42 -6.10 0.61
C ILE A 69 9.19 -6.83 -0.49
N SER A 70 10.52 -6.94 -0.35
CA SER A 70 11.37 -7.63 -1.32
C SER A 70 11.01 -9.11 -1.42
N GLU A 71 10.77 -9.76 -0.28
CA GLU A 71 10.35 -11.16 -0.17
C GLU A 71 8.94 -11.36 -0.77
N LYS A 72 7.97 -10.53 -0.37
CA LYS A 72 6.57 -10.62 -0.84
C LYS A 72 6.42 -10.39 -2.33
N CYS A 73 7.31 -9.63 -2.93
CA CYS A 73 7.24 -9.32 -4.34
C CYS A 73 8.30 -10.02 -5.19
N VAL A 74 9.14 -10.87 -4.59
CA VAL A 74 10.18 -11.63 -5.27
C VAL A 74 11.12 -10.71 -6.08
N ILE A 75 11.59 -9.64 -5.45
CA ILE A 75 12.57 -8.69 -6.01
C ILE A 75 13.67 -8.40 -4.98
N SER A 76 14.75 -7.73 -5.38
CA SER A 76 15.79 -7.32 -4.42
C SER A 76 15.35 -6.12 -3.56
N GLU A 77 15.89 -5.98 -2.35
CA GLU A 77 15.72 -4.77 -1.51
C GLU A 77 16.17 -3.49 -2.26
N LYS A 78 17.20 -3.59 -3.10
CA LYS A 78 17.65 -2.47 -3.95
C LYS A 78 16.56 -2.06 -4.94
N THR A 79 15.88 -3.02 -5.54
CA THR A 79 14.74 -2.78 -6.44
C THR A 79 13.58 -2.13 -5.69
N VAL A 80 13.29 -2.56 -4.45
CA VAL A 80 12.28 -1.90 -3.59
C VAL A 80 12.66 -0.44 -3.35
N LYS A 81 13.90 -0.16 -2.96
CA LYS A 81 14.41 1.21 -2.75
C LYS A 81 14.30 2.07 -4.02
N ASN A 82 14.55 1.49 -5.19
CA ASN A 82 14.39 2.20 -6.47
C ASN A 82 12.94 2.58 -6.74
N HIS A 83 11.99 1.66 -6.53
CA HIS A 83 10.57 1.98 -6.65
C HIS A 83 10.11 3.03 -5.62
N LEU A 84 10.57 2.93 -4.37
CA LEU A 84 10.33 3.95 -3.34
C LEU A 84 10.89 5.31 -3.75
N SER A 85 12.11 5.37 -4.31
CA SER A 85 12.68 6.62 -4.80
C SER A 85 11.83 7.22 -5.93
N ASN A 86 11.43 6.40 -6.91
CA ASN A 86 10.60 6.86 -8.03
C ASN A 86 9.22 7.33 -7.58
N LEU A 87 8.55 6.60 -6.69
CA LEU A 87 7.23 7.01 -6.19
C LEU A 87 7.33 8.29 -5.36
N MET A 88 8.36 8.43 -4.52
CA MET A 88 8.60 9.63 -3.72
C MET A 88 8.86 10.86 -4.60
N ASN A 89 9.63 10.68 -5.69
CA ASN A 89 9.87 11.72 -6.68
C ASN A 89 8.58 12.15 -7.38
N LYS A 90 7.72 11.20 -7.81
CA LYS A 90 6.42 11.50 -8.42
C LYS A 90 5.48 12.25 -7.48
N ILE A 91 5.50 11.89 -6.20
CA ILE A 91 4.68 12.54 -5.16
C ILE A 91 5.24 13.90 -4.75
N GLY A 92 6.52 14.16 -5.02
CA GLY A 92 7.22 15.35 -4.53
C GLY A 92 7.51 15.27 -3.02
N ALA A 93 7.52 14.06 -2.44
CA ALA A 93 7.81 13.84 -1.04
C ALA A 93 9.32 13.60 -0.84
N ARG A 94 9.94 14.33 0.09
CA ARG A 94 11.37 14.18 0.43
C ARG A 94 11.65 13.24 1.61
N SER A 95 10.59 12.75 2.25
CA SER A 95 10.70 11.82 3.37
C SER A 95 9.41 11.03 3.55
N MET A 96 9.50 9.84 4.14
CA MET A 96 8.30 9.05 4.47
C MET A 96 7.30 9.86 5.30
N ARG A 97 7.78 10.64 6.28
CA ARG A 97 6.90 11.55 7.06
C ARG A 97 6.06 12.47 6.18
N LYS A 98 6.65 13.06 5.13
CA LYS A 98 5.90 13.90 4.18
C LYS A 98 4.93 13.08 3.33
N LEU A 99 5.32 11.87 2.90
CA LEU A 99 4.43 10.95 2.20
C LEU A 99 3.17 10.62 3.03
N PHE A 100 3.36 10.20 4.29
CA PHE A 100 2.25 9.92 5.21
C PHE A 100 1.34 11.15 5.41
N SER A 101 1.93 12.33 5.62
CA SER A 101 1.16 13.58 5.75
C SER A 101 0.33 13.90 4.50
N LEU A 102 0.88 13.71 3.30
CA LEU A 102 0.16 13.94 2.05
C LEU A 102 -0.97 12.91 1.84
N LEU A 103 -0.72 11.64 2.15
CA LEU A 103 -1.74 10.60 2.05
C LEU A 103 -2.87 10.83 3.05
N LEU A 104 -2.55 11.20 4.29
CA LEU A 104 -3.56 11.52 5.31
C LEU A 104 -4.43 12.71 4.86
N PHE A 105 -3.81 13.80 4.39
CA PHE A 105 -4.54 14.95 3.88
C PHE A 105 -5.44 14.58 2.70
N HIS A 106 -4.94 13.73 1.79
CA HIS A 106 -5.73 13.21 0.68
C HIS A 106 -6.91 12.38 1.19
N ALA A 107 -6.70 11.44 2.12
CA ALA A 107 -7.75 10.58 2.69
C ALA A 107 -8.87 11.36 3.41
N LEU A 108 -8.54 12.52 3.98
CA LEU A 108 -9.51 13.40 4.65
C LEU A 108 -10.23 14.37 3.70
N SER A 109 -9.69 14.60 2.51
CA SER A 109 -10.23 15.55 1.52
C SER A 109 -10.91 14.86 0.31
N SER A 110 -10.95 13.53 0.30
CA SER A 110 -11.48 12.69 -0.79
C SER A 110 -12.74 11.96 -0.38
#